data_AF-U6B4B1-F1
#
_entry.id   AF-U6B4B1-F1
#
_cell.length_a   1.000
_cell.length_b   1.000
_cell.length_c   1.000
_cell.angle_alpha   90.00
_cell.angle_beta   90.00
_cell.angle_gamma   90.00
#
_symmetry.space_group_name_H-M   'P 1'
#
loop_
_entity.id
_entity.type
_entity.pdbx_description
1 polymer ?
#
loop_
_entity_poly.entity_id
_entity_poly.type
_entity_poly.pdbx_seq_one_letter_code
_entity_poly.pdbx_strand_id
1 'polypeptide(L)'
;MSRLVLELILFLGLRRFDLIRIGKKHVKDNILYISTKKTGTTVNVPIFEYFQKYLDTVGKNQDTFLINTHECHFSSSGSFGKSV
;
A
#
# COMPACT_ATOMS: atom_id res chain seq x y z
N MET A 1 9.09 -9.56 -3.04
CA MET A 1 8.07 -8.50 -3.21
C MET A 1 6.62 -9.00 -3.43
N SER A 2 6.37 -10.29 -3.73
CA SER A 2 5.01 -10.79 -4.00
C SER A 2 4.14 -11.01 -2.75
N ARG A 3 4.71 -11.44 -1.63
CA ARG A 3 3.96 -11.77 -0.40
C ARG A 3 3.32 -10.55 0.27
N LEU A 4 4.09 -9.49 0.46
CA LEU A 4 3.63 -8.27 1.13
C LEU A 4 2.46 -7.60 0.36
N VAL A 5 2.48 -7.66 -0.97
CA VAL A 5 1.40 -7.12 -1.78
C VAL A 5 0.14 -7.97 -1.63
N LEU A 6 0.28 -9.30 -1.63
CA LEU A 6 -0.85 -10.19 -1.41
C LEU A 6 -1.49 -9.93 -0.04
N GLU A 7 -0.69 -9.76 1.00
CA GLU A 7 -1.16 -9.41 2.34
C GLU A 7 -1.87 -8.05 2.34
N LEU A 8 -1.29 -7.01 1.73
CA LEU A 8 -1.94 -5.70 1.61
C LEU A 8 -3.27 -5.76 0.84
N ILE A 9 -3.36 -6.50 -0.26
CA ILE A 9 -4.61 -6.64 -1.03
C ILE A 9 -5.65 -7.38 -0.19
N LEU A 10 -5.25 -8.45 0.51
CA LEU A 10 -6.15 -9.27 1.31
C LEU A 10 -6.70 -8.50 2.52
N PHE A 11 -5.84 -7.75 3.22
CA PHE A 11 -6.23 -7.04 4.45
C PHE A 11 -6.88 -5.68 4.18
N LEU A 12 -6.49 -4.96 3.12
CA LEU A 12 -7.02 -3.63 2.84
C LEU A 12 -8.14 -3.63 1.80
N GLY A 13 -8.29 -4.69 1.01
CA GLY A 13 -9.27 -4.78 -0.07
C GLY A 13 -9.09 -3.74 -1.19
N LEU A 14 -7.93 -3.07 -1.21
CA LEU A 14 -7.65 -2.01 -2.16
C LEU A 14 -7.22 -2.58 -3.52
N ARG A 15 -7.49 -1.82 -4.59
CA ARG A 15 -6.99 -2.18 -5.91
C ARG A 15 -5.50 -1.95 -5.99
N ARG A 16 -4.80 -2.80 -6.74
CA ARG A 16 -3.35 -2.74 -6.97
C ARG A 16 -2.80 -1.32 -7.22
N PHE A 17 -3.49 -0.51 -8.03
CA PHE A 17 -3.03 0.84 -8.34
C PHE A 17 -3.13 1.80 -7.15
N ASP A 18 -4.14 1.61 -6.30
CA ASP A 18 -4.28 2.37 -5.06
C ASP A 18 -3.24 1.90 -4.02
N LEU A 19 -2.90 0.60 -3.99
CA LEU A 19 -1.83 0.07 -3.13
C LEU A 19 -0.44 0.68 -3.40
N ILE A 20 -0.14 1.01 -4.65
CA ILE A 20 1.12 1.63 -5.03
C ILE A 20 1.28 3.04 -4.41
N ARG A 21 0.16 3.68 -4.07
CA ARG A 21 0.12 5.07 -3.62
C ARG A 21 -0.01 5.19 -2.10
N ILE A 22 -0.39 4.10 -1.40
CA ILE A 22 -0.49 4.10 0.06
C ILE A 22 0.88 4.05 0.70
N GLY A 23 0.94 4.63 1.88
CA GLY A 23 2.16 4.81 2.65
C GLY A 23 1.81 5.33 4.03
N LYS A 24 2.83 5.52 4.88
CA LYS A 24 2.61 5.86 6.29
C LYS A 24 1.76 7.12 6.50
N LYS A 25 1.88 8.11 5.62
CA LYS A 25 1.07 9.35 5.64
C LYS A 25 -0.44 9.14 5.51
N HIS A 26 -0.86 8.01 4.97
CA HIS A 26 -2.28 7.69 4.78
C HIS A 26 -2.86 6.93 5.99
N VAL A 27 -2.01 6.49 6.93
CA VAL A 27 -2.43 5.74 8.10
C VAL A 27 -2.40 6.65 9.32
N LYS A 28 -3.53 6.76 10.02
CA LYS A 28 -3.65 7.53 11.26
C LYS A 28 -4.60 6.79 12.21
N ASP A 29 -4.19 6.65 13.46
CA ASP A 29 -5.03 6.02 14.51
C ASP A 29 -5.55 4.62 14.11
N ASN A 30 -4.69 3.79 13.51
CA ASN A 30 -5.04 2.47 12.93
C ASN A 30 -6.12 2.51 11.85
N ILE A 31 -6.33 3.65 11.19
CA ILE A 31 -7.26 3.80 10.08
C ILE A 31 -6.47 4.27 8.86
N LEU A 32 -6.63 3.56 7.74
CA LEU A 32 -6.12 3.96 6.45
C LEU A 32 -7.13 4.85 5.74
N TYR A 33 -6.71 6.07 5.42
CA TYR A 33 -7.49 7.06 4.68
C TYR A 33 -6.95 7.17 3.26
N ILE A 34 -7.74 6.79 2.25
CA ILE A 34 -7.34 6.91 0.85
C ILE A 34 -8.50 7.32 -0.05
N SER A 35 -8.22 8.25 -0.97
CA SER A 35 -9.09 8.54 -2.11
C SER A 35 -8.71 7.66 -3.30
N THR A 36 -9.61 6.75 -3.67
CA THR A 36 -9.42 5.80 -4.76
C THR A 36 -9.31 6.52 -6.11
N LYS A 37 -8.38 6.11 -6.96
CA LYS A 37 -8.19 6.78 -8.27
C LYS A 37 -9.26 6.47 -9.30
N LYS A 38 -9.86 5.29 -9.23
CA LYS A 38 -10.84 4.85 -10.23
C LYS A 38 -12.15 5.61 -10.13
N THR A 39 -12.62 5.86 -8.91
CA THR A 39 -13.97 6.40 -8.65
C THR A 39 -13.92 7.74 -7.92
N GLY A 40 -12.77 8.14 -7.36
CA GLY A 40 -12.64 9.36 -6.57
C GLY A 40 -13.19 9.24 -5.14
N THR A 41 -13.77 8.08 -4.78
CA THR A 41 -14.36 7.84 -3.47
C THR A 41 -13.27 7.74 -2.40
N THR A 42 -13.45 8.48 -1.31
CA THR A 42 -12.65 8.33 -0.09
C THR A 42 -13.14 7.12 0.69
N VAL A 43 -12.22 6.20 0.98
CA VAL A 43 -12.46 5.03 1.80
C VAL A 43 -11.59 5.07 3.04
N ASN A 44 -12.20 4.69 4.16
CA ASN A 44 -11.55 4.59 5.46
C ASN A 44 -11.52 3.11 5.82
N VAL A 45 -10.33 2.53 5.90
CA VAL A 45 -10.16 1.09 6.16
C VAL A 45 -9.53 0.90 7.54
N PRO A 46 -10.22 0.27 8.50
CA PRO A 46 -9.61 -0.03 9.78
C PRO A 46 -8.51 -1.09 9.61
N ILE A 47 -7.37 -0.84 10.25
CA ILE A 47 -6.20 -1.71 10.26
C ILE A 47 -6.11 -2.38 11.64
N PHE A 48 -5.97 -3.71 11.65
CA PHE A 48 -5.70 -4.45 12.87
C PHE A 48 -4.31 -4.11 13.42
N GLU A 49 -4.16 -4.02 14.75
CA GLU A 49 -2.90 -3.64 15.40
C GLU A 49 -1.70 -4.50 14.97
N TYR A 50 -1.91 -5.80 14.77
CA TYR A 50 -0.86 -6.69 14.28
C TYR A 50 -0.36 -6.27 12.89
N PHE A 51 -1.28 -5.90 12.01
CA PHE A 51 -0.96 -5.44 10.67
C PHE A 51 -0.32 -4.05 10.69
N GLN A 52 -0.75 -3.17 11.60
CA GLN A 52 -0.09 -1.88 11.82
C GLN A 52 1.39 -2.05 12.19
N LYS A 53 1.71 -2.94 13.14
CA LYS A 53 3.09 -3.23 13.54
C LYS A 53 3.93 -3.77 12.39
N TYR A 54 3.32 -4.60 11.54
CA TYR A 54 3.95 -5.08 10.32
C TYR A 54 4.24 -3.93 9.32
N LEU A 55 3.25 -3.06 9.07
CA LEU A 55 3.40 -1.89 8.20
C LEU A 55 4.47 -0.92 8.71
N ASP A 56 4.57 -0.71 10.02
CA ASP A 56 5.61 0.14 10.64
C ASP A 56 7.02 -0.45 10.48
N THR A 57 7.14 -1.78 10.42
CA THR A 57 8.41 -2.45 10.17
C THR A 57 8.84 -2.29 8.71
N VAL A 58 7.91 -2.40 7.77
CA VAL A 58 8.16 -2.33 6.32
C VAL A 58 8.40 -0.88 5.86
N GLY A 59 7.59 0.07 6.34
CA GLY A 59 7.59 1.46 5.91
C GLY A 59 8.62 2.35 6.60
N LYS A 60 9.58 1.80 7.35
CA LYS A 60 10.51 2.58 8.19
C LYS A 60 11.38 3.56 7.40
N ASN A 61 11.70 3.23 6.14
CA ASN A 61 12.66 4.00 5.32
C ASN A 61 12.03 4.61 4.05
N GLN A 62 10.70 4.55 3.87
CA GLN A 62 10.06 4.80 2.56
C GLN A 62 8.71 5.50 2.68
N ASP A 63 8.38 6.35 1.69
CA ASP A 63 7.12 7.11 1.64
C ASP A 63 5.90 6.24 1.32
N THR A 64 6.09 5.14 0.58
CA THR A 64 5.06 4.17 0.20
C THR A 64 5.37 2.79 0.75
N PHE A 65 4.34 1.99 1.03
CA PHE A 65 4.53 0.61 1.52
C PHE A 65 5.03 -0.34 0.43
N LEU A 66 4.89 0.05 -0.84
CA LEU A 66 5.35 -0.69 -2.00
C LEU A 66 6.40 0.11 -2.76
N ILE A 67 7.57 -0.49 -2.98
CA ILE A 67 8.59 -0.02 -3.91
C ILE A 67 8.93 -1.11 -4.93
N ASN A 68 9.41 -0.68 -6.09
CA ASN A 68 9.98 -1.61 -7.05
C ASN A 68 11.34 -2.14 -6.53
N THR A 69 11.79 -3.27 -7.06
CA THR A 69 13.10 -3.89 -6.78
C THR A 69 14.29 -2.92 -6.99
N HIS A 70 14.07 -1.82 -7.71
CA HIS A 70 15.05 -0.77 -7.98
C HIS A 70 14.91 0.46 -7.06
N GLU A 71 14.21 0.38 -5.93
CA GLU A 71 13.96 1.49 -4.99
C GLU A 71 13.20 2.69 -5.58
N CYS A 72 12.84 2.64 -6.86
CA CYS A 72 11.98 3.63 -7.51
C CYS A 72 10.50 3.39 -7.22
N HIS A 73 9.77 4.49 -7.01
CA HIS A 73 8.31 4.47 -6.91
C HIS A 73 7.68 3.87 -8.17
N PHE A 74 6.65 3.04 -8.04
CA PHE A 74 5.94 2.52 -9.20
C PHE A 74 5.19 3.67 -9.89
N SER A 75 5.64 4.07 -11.10
CA SER A 75 5.05 5.20 -11.84
C SER A 75 3.75 4.85 -12.57
N SER A 76 3.46 3.56 -12.77
CA SER A 76 2.29 3.11 -13.54
C SER A 76 1.76 1.75 -13.08
N SER A 77 0.44 1.54 -13.26
CA SER A 77 -0.28 0.29 -12.95
C SER A 77 0.29 -0.95 -13.65
N GLY A 78 1.01 -0.76 -14.76
CA GLY A 78 1.60 -1.83 -15.58
C GLY A 78 3.00 -2.28 -15.13
N SER A 79 3.65 -1.59 -14.17
CA SER A 79 4.99 -1.95 -13.70
C SER A 79 4.98 -2.98 -12.56
N PHE A 80 3.79 -3.32 -12.06
CA PHE A 80 3.62 -4.32 -11.01
C PHE A 80 3.51 -5.72 -11.61
N GLY A 81 4.40 -6.64 -11.20
CA GLY A 81 4.38 -8.05 -11.63
C GLY A 81 5.20 -8.37 -12.88
N LYS A 82 6.03 -7.45 -13.37
CA LYS A 82 7.09 -7.78 -14.32
C LYS A 82 8.23 -8.45 -13.57
N SER A 83 8.41 -9.76 -13.78
CA SER A 83 9.68 -10.41 -13.46
C SER A 83 10.76 -9.80 -14.34
N VAL A 84 11.83 -9.30 -13.72
CA VAL A 84 13.15 -9.28 -14.35
C VAL A 84 13.69 -10.71 -14.27
#